data_AF-A0AAU2BBP9-F1
#
_entry.id   AF-A0AAU2BBP9-F1
#
_cell.length_a   1.000
_cell.length_b   1.000
_cell.length_c   1.000
_cell.angle_alpha   90.00
_cell.angle_beta   90.00
_cell.angle_gamma   90.00
#
_symmetry.space_group_name_H-M   'P 1'
#
loop_
_entity.id
_entity.type
_entity.pdbx_description
1 polymer ?
#
loop_
_entity_poly.entity_id
_entity_poly.type
_entity_poly.pdbx_seq_one_letter_code
_entity_poly.pdbx_strand_id
1 'polypeptide(L)'
;MGRWCCWTAPLSVTRRRTGAANQRNYSGKHKAHGLLFLALTYEKGRRLVWISAARPGRSSEITTARHNKLIEHLRVACLGALGDLGFIGRDDDPDNPVLITGYKAARTKPVTSAEN
;
A
#
# COMPACT_ATOMS: atom_id res chain seq x y z
N MET A 1 -1.76 -3.12 -23.46
CA MET A 1 -1.41 -1.80 -22.91
C MET A 1 -1.98 -1.69 -21.51
N GLY A 2 -1.19 -2.09 -20.51
CA GLY A 2 -1.60 -2.07 -19.09
C GLY A 2 -1.69 -0.64 -18.58
N ARG A 3 -2.85 -0.29 -18.00
CA ARG A 3 -3.07 1.01 -17.35
C ARG A 3 -2.49 0.94 -15.93
N TRP A 4 -1.61 1.87 -15.62
CA TRP A 4 -0.92 1.99 -14.33
C TRP A 4 -1.79 2.75 -13.32
N CYS A 5 -2.17 2.11 -12.22
CA CYS A 5 -2.86 2.74 -11.08
C CYS A 5 -1.83 3.20 -10.03
N CYS A 6 -2.11 4.22 -9.23
CA CYS A 6 -1.14 4.80 -8.30
C CYS A 6 -1.75 5.03 -6.90
N TRP A 7 -0.92 4.80 -5.87
CA TRP A 7 -1.01 5.18 -4.43
C TRP A 7 -1.74 4.26 -3.43
N THR A 8 -1.04 4.02 -2.32
CA THR A 8 -1.47 3.43 -1.03
C THR A 8 -2.05 4.51 -0.08
N ALA A 9 -2.87 4.08 0.89
CA ALA A 9 -3.87 4.87 1.59
C ALA A 9 -3.43 5.57 2.90
N PRO A 10 -4.15 6.65 3.29
CA PRO A 10 -3.89 7.43 4.50
C PRO A 10 -4.29 6.69 5.79
N LEU A 11 -3.45 6.80 6.83
CA LEU A 11 -3.81 6.47 8.21
C LEU A 11 -4.97 7.37 8.65
N SER A 12 -6.10 6.78 9.06
CA SER A 12 -7.24 7.53 9.58
C SER A 12 -7.23 7.49 11.11
N VAL A 13 -7.24 8.65 11.76
CA VAL A 13 -7.30 8.77 13.22
C VAL A 13 -8.66 8.27 13.71
N THR A 14 -8.65 7.28 14.60
CA THR A 14 -9.89 6.79 15.21
C THR A 14 -10.17 7.51 16.51
N ARG A 15 -11.21 8.35 16.56
CA ARG A 15 -11.70 8.96 17.79
C ARG A 15 -12.74 8.12 18.56
N ARG A 16 -13.28 7.04 17.96
CA ARG A 16 -14.53 6.38 18.44
C ARG A 16 -14.42 5.00 19.11
N ARG A 17 -13.24 4.45 19.40
CA ARG A 17 -13.14 3.20 20.18
C ARG A 17 -12.54 3.49 21.55
N THR A 18 -13.33 3.34 22.61
CA THR A 18 -12.91 3.48 24.01
C THR A 18 -12.69 2.09 24.64
N GLY A 19 -11.83 2.01 25.66
CA GLY A 19 -11.57 0.78 26.41
C GLY A 19 -10.41 -0.10 25.89
N ALA A 20 -10.14 -1.21 26.57
CA ALA A 20 -8.98 -2.09 26.33
C ALA A 20 -8.90 -2.64 24.90
N ALA A 21 -10.05 -2.83 24.23
CA ALA A 21 -10.10 -3.25 22.83
C ALA A 21 -9.45 -2.23 21.87
N ASN A 22 -9.33 -0.96 22.25
CA ASN A 22 -8.69 0.07 21.44
C ASN A 22 -7.16 -0.01 21.44
N GLN A 23 -6.55 -0.71 22.40
CA GLN A 23 -5.10 -0.91 22.44
C GLN A 23 -4.58 -1.60 21.16
N ARG A 24 -5.38 -2.50 20.58
CA ARG A 24 -5.03 -3.17 19.30
C ARG A 24 -4.84 -2.19 18.15
N ASN A 25 -5.47 -1.00 18.21
CA ASN A 25 -5.38 0.04 17.18
C ASN A 25 -4.21 1.00 17.39
N TYR A 26 -3.49 0.91 18.51
CA TYR A 26 -2.37 1.78 18.79
C TYR A 26 -1.19 1.48 17.87
N SER A 27 -0.80 2.45 17.04
CA SER A 27 0.37 2.36 16.20
C SER A 27 1.58 2.95 16.94
N GLY A 28 2.56 2.11 17.27
CA GLY A 28 3.81 2.60 17.89
C GLY A 28 4.58 3.58 17.00
N LYS A 29 4.53 3.38 15.66
CA LYS A 29 5.15 4.25 14.66
C LYS A 29 4.59 5.67 14.70
N HIS A 30 3.28 5.79 14.83
CA HIS A 30 2.57 7.07 14.78
C HIS A 30 2.17 7.60 16.17
N LYS A 31 2.51 6.85 17.23
CA LYS A 31 2.14 7.11 18.64
C LYS A 31 0.65 7.48 18.81
N ALA A 32 -0.20 6.85 18.02
CA ALA A 32 -1.61 7.20 17.93
C ALA A 32 -2.48 5.97 17.66
N HIS A 33 -3.73 6.00 18.13
CA HIS A 33 -4.73 5.01 17.75
C HIS A 33 -5.31 5.35 16.38
N GLY A 34 -5.21 4.42 15.46
CA GLY A 34 -5.73 4.61 14.11
C GLY A 34 -6.21 3.32 13.47
N LEU A 35 -6.81 3.46 12.31
CA LEU A 35 -7.11 2.36 11.41
C LEU A 35 -6.30 2.51 10.15
N LEU A 36 -5.83 1.37 9.65
CA LEU A 36 -5.19 1.22 8.37
C LEU A 36 -6.22 0.71 7.35
N PHE A 37 -6.22 1.33 6.18
CA PHE A 37 -6.91 0.86 4.99
C PHE A 37 -5.90 0.78 3.86
N LEU A 38 -6.15 -0.05 2.85
CA LEU A 38 -5.52 0.05 1.55
C LEU A 38 -6.58 0.50 0.56
N ALA A 39 -6.25 1.47 -0.28
CA ALA A 39 -7.14 1.95 -1.33
C ALA A 39 -6.42 1.82 -2.67
N LEU A 40 -7.16 1.42 -3.71
CA LEU A 40 -6.71 1.49 -5.09
C LEU A 40 -7.45 2.64 -5.75
N THR A 41 -6.69 3.57 -6.33
CA THR A 41 -7.25 4.75 -6.98
C THR A 41 -6.79 4.86 -8.43
N TYR A 42 -7.65 5.44 -9.26
CA TYR A 42 -7.43 5.72 -10.67
C TYR A 42 -7.53 7.23 -10.95
N GLU A 43 -7.03 7.68 -12.10
CA GLU A 43 -7.01 9.09 -12.52
C GLU A 43 -6.36 10.03 -11.50
N LYS A 44 -5.06 9.84 -11.22
CA LYS A 44 -4.30 10.69 -10.27
C LYS A 44 -5.00 10.85 -8.91
N GLY A 45 -5.59 9.77 -8.40
CA GLY A 45 -6.25 9.75 -7.09
C GLY A 45 -7.70 10.25 -7.07
N ARG A 46 -8.29 10.59 -8.23
CA ARG A 46 -9.64 11.16 -8.29
C ARG A 46 -10.76 10.12 -8.20
N ARG A 47 -10.49 8.87 -8.56
CA ARG A 47 -11.50 7.80 -8.53
C ARG A 47 -11.05 6.64 -7.66
N LEU A 48 -11.81 6.36 -6.60
CA LEU A 48 -11.62 5.17 -5.78
C LEU A 48 -12.17 3.95 -6.51
N VAL A 49 -11.32 2.95 -6.77
CA VAL A 49 -11.67 1.71 -7.46
C VAL A 49 -11.93 0.58 -6.47
N TRP A 50 -11.18 0.55 -5.37
CA TRP A 50 -11.34 -0.45 -4.32
C TRP A 50 -10.78 0.06 -2.98
N ILE A 51 -11.34 -0.41 -1.87
CA ILE A 51 -10.82 -0.18 -0.52
C ILE A 51 -10.91 -1.45 0.31
N SER A 52 -9.87 -1.75 1.09
CA SER A 52 -9.86 -2.90 1.99
C SER A 52 -10.77 -2.68 3.19
N ALA A 53 -11.14 -3.77 3.88
CA ALA A 53 -11.69 -3.66 5.23
C ALA A 53 -10.70 -2.98 6.18
N ALA A 54 -11.23 -2.30 7.20
CA ALA A 54 -10.44 -1.61 8.22
C ALA A 54 -9.55 -2.58 8.99
N ARG A 55 -8.29 -2.21 9.19
CA ARG A 55 -7.32 -2.95 9.99
C ARG A 55 -6.83 -2.11 11.17
N PRO A 56 -6.41 -2.73 12.28
CA PRO A 56 -5.83 -1.99 13.39
C PRO A 56 -4.60 -1.20 12.94
N GLY A 57 -4.41 0.03 13.41
CA GLY A 57 -3.31 0.92 12.99
C GLY A 57 -1.89 0.43 13.31
N ARG A 58 -1.76 -0.62 14.14
CA ARG A 58 -0.49 -1.33 14.35
C ARG A 58 -0.10 -2.25 13.19
N SER A 59 -1.05 -2.60 12.32
CA SER A 59 -0.79 -3.44 11.16
C SER A 59 0.08 -2.69 10.15
N SER A 60 0.97 -3.40 9.47
CA SER A 60 1.68 -2.83 8.32
C SER A 60 0.86 -2.95 7.04
N GLU A 61 1.10 -2.04 6.09
CA GLU A 61 0.49 -2.06 4.76
C GLU A 61 0.75 -3.39 4.06
N ILE A 62 1.99 -3.89 4.10
CA ILE A 62 2.40 -5.18 3.53
C ILE A 62 1.61 -6.35 4.13
N THR A 63 1.41 -6.35 5.46
CA THR A 63 0.64 -7.41 6.13
C THR A 63 -0.82 -7.35 5.71
N THR A 64 -1.36 -6.14 5.58
CA THR A 64 -2.73 -5.92 5.12
C THR A 64 -2.89 -6.34 3.65
N ALA A 65 -1.91 -6.07 2.80
CA ALA A 65 -1.93 -6.46 1.40
C ALA A 65 -1.86 -7.97 1.19
N ARG A 66 -1.00 -8.66 1.96
CA ARG A 66 -0.95 -10.12 1.98
C ARG A 66 -2.27 -10.73 2.40
N HIS A 67 -2.87 -10.23 3.49
CA HIS A 67 -4.16 -10.72 3.95
C HIS A 67 -5.26 -10.52 2.90
N ASN A 68 -5.25 -9.40 2.19
CA ASN A 68 -6.24 -9.11 1.14
C ASN A 68 -5.88 -9.72 -0.22
N LYS A 69 -4.81 -10.52 -0.31
CA LYS A 69 -4.33 -11.13 -1.57
C LYS A 69 -4.24 -10.10 -2.70
N LEU A 70 -3.71 -8.91 -2.38
CA LEU A 70 -3.77 -7.73 -3.26
C LEU A 70 -3.22 -8.02 -4.66
N ILE A 71 -2.07 -8.70 -4.76
CA ILE A 71 -1.40 -9.02 -6.02
C ILE A 71 -2.22 -10.00 -6.85
N GLU A 72 -2.83 -11.01 -6.21
CA GLU A 72 -3.72 -11.98 -6.87
C GLU A 72 -4.93 -11.26 -7.49
N HIS A 73 -5.57 -10.37 -6.73
CA HIS A 73 -6.70 -9.59 -7.23
C HIS A 73 -6.31 -8.64 -8.37
N LEU A 74 -5.16 -7.98 -8.29
CA LEU A 74 -4.65 -7.14 -9.38
C LEU A 74 -4.44 -7.96 -10.65
N ARG A 75 -3.88 -9.17 -10.52
CA ARG A 75 -3.62 -10.08 -11.64
C ARG A 75 -4.91 -10.59 -12.29
N VAL A 76 -5.87 -11.05 -11.49
CA VAL A 76 -7.19 -11.49 -11.98
C VAL A 76 -7.96 -10.35 -12.65
N ALA A 77 -7.83 -9.13 -12.13
CA ALA A 77 -8.46 -7.95 -12.71
C ALA A 77 -7.69 -7.36 -13.91
N CYS A 78 -6.53 -7.93 -14.28
CA CYS A 78 -5.63 -7.39 -15.30
C CYS A 78 -5.26 -5.91 -15.07
N LEU A 79 -5.02 -5.54 -13.81
CA LEU A 79 -4.67 -4.17 -13.39
C LEU A 79 -3.21 -4.08 -12.96
N GLY A 80 -2.50 -3.07 -13.45
CA GLY A 80 -1.18 -2.69 -12.94
C GLY A 80 -1.30 -1.65 -11.83
N ALA A 81 -0.49 -1.76 -10.78
CA ALA A 81 -0.45 -0.83 -9.66
C ALA A 81 0.98 -0.33 -9.40
N LEU A 82 1.09 0.93 -8.98
CA LEU A 82 2.29 1.57 -8.48
C LEU A 82 2.20 1.57 -6.95
N GLY A 83 3.13 0.85 -6.33
CA GLY A 83 3.27 0.74 -4.88
C GLY A 83 4.44 1.54 -4.34
N ASP A 84 4.41 1.81 -3.04
CA ASP A 84 5.58 2.33 -2.32
C ASP A 84 6.69 1.27 -2.17
N LEU A 85 7.86 1.69 -1.69
CA LEU A 85 9.03 0.82 -1.50
C LEU A 85 8.80 -0.31 -0.48
N GLY A 86 7.79 -0.20 0.39
CA GLY A 86 7.42 -1.29 1.30
C GLY A 86 6.91 -2.52 0.55
N PHE A 87 6.42 -2.35 -0.67
CA PHE A 87 5.91 -3.44 -1.50
C PHE A 87 6.98 -4.13 -2.37
N ILE A 88 8.25 -3.78 -2.22
CA ILE A 88 9.35 -4.46 -2.94
C ILE A 88 9.32 -5.97 -2.65
N GLY A 89 9.48 -6.77 -3.69
CA GLY A 89 9.51 -8.24 -3.61
C GLY A 89 8.19 -8.85 -3.16
N ARG A 90 7.05 -8.19 -3.44
CA ARG A 90 5.71 -8.74 -3.21
C ARG A 90 5.08 -9.33 -4.46
N ASP A 91 5.52 -8.90 -5.63
CA ASP A 91 5.16 -9.52 -6.89
C ASP A 91 6.27 -10.48 -7.29
N ASP A 92 5.90 -11.74 -7.49
CA ASP A 92 6.83 -12.84 -7.71
C ASP A 92 7.07 -13.12 -9.21
N ASP A 93 6.38 -12.40 -10.10
CA ASP A 93 6.49 -12.52 -11.55
C ASP A 93 7.23 -11.29 -12.13
N PRO A 94 8.56 -11.38 -12.35
CA PRO A 94 9.35 -10.27 -12.85
C PRO A 94 9.11 -10.00 -14.35
N ASP A 95 8.65 -10.99 -15.11
CA ASP A 95 8.44 -10.87 -16.56
C ASP A 95 7.10 -10.20 -16.89
N ASN A 96 6.11 -10.37 -16.01
CA ASN A 96 4.80 -9.72 -16.12
C ASN A 96 4.33 -9.15 -14.76
N PRO A 97 4.96 -8.06 -14.29
CA PRO A 97 4.62 -7.48 -12.99
C PRO A 97 3.29 -6.73 -13.05
N VAL A 98 2.43 -7.01 -12.07
CA VAL A 98 1.18 -6.27 -11.80
C VAL A 98 1.39 -5.20 -10.72
N LEU A 99 2.51 -5.24 -10.00
CA LEU A 99 2.91 -4.22 -9.04
C LEU A 99 4.32 -3.73 -9.35
N ILE A 100 4.43 -2.45 -9.70
CA ILE A 100 5.72 -1.76 -9.82
C ILE A 100 5.92 -0.88 -8.60
N THR A 101 7.12 -0.92 -8.01
CA THR A 101 7.52 -0.03 -6.92
C THR A 101 8.58 0.94 -7.38
N GLY A 102 8.78 2.01 -6.61
CA GLY A 102 9.94 2.88 -6.79
C GLY A 102 11.27 2.10 -6.69
N TYR A 103 12.34 2.69 -7.23
CA TYR A 103 13.69 2.16 -7.09
C TYR A 103 14.32 2.64 -5.78
N LYS A 104 14.94 1.72 -5.03
CA LYS A 104 15.72 2.06 -3.83
C LYS A 104 17.20 2.06 -4.18
N ALA A 105 17.81 3.25 -4.18
CA ALA A 105 19.25 3.40 -4.37
C ALA A 105 20.05 2.60 -3.33
N ALA A 106 21.11 1.92 -3.77
CA ALA A 106 22.09 1.38 -2.85
C ALA A 106 22.88 2.54 -2.23
N ARG A 107 23.21 2.45 -0.93
CA ARG A 107 23.95 3.49 -0.21
C ARG A 107 25.29 3.85 -0.88
N THR A 108 25.89 2.90 -1.60
CA THR A 108 27.16 3.02 -2.33
C THR A 108 27.00 3.44 -3.80
N LYS A 109 25.78 3.48 -4.34
CA LYS A 109 25.50 3.89 -5.73
C LYS A 109 24.27 4.79 -5.76
N PRO A 110 24.47 6.12 -5.68
CA PRO A 110 23.38 7.08 -5.82
C PRO A 110 22.66 6.89 -7.15
N VAL A 111 21.34 7.14 -7.17
CA VAL A 111 20.60 7.18 -8.43
C VAL A 111 21.08 8.40 -9.20
N THR A 112 21.45 8.22 -10.46
CA THR A 112 21.68 9.34 -11.38
C THR A 112 20.39 10.15 -11.52
N SER A 113 20.51 11.47 -11.63
CA SER A 113 19.36 12.35 -11.84
C SER A 113 18.54 11.87 -13.03
N ALA A 114 17.21 11.94 -12.91
CA ALA A 114 16.33 11.70 -14.04
C ALA A 114 16.61 12.76 -15.10
N GLU A 115 16.98 12.33 -16.30
CA GLU A 115 17.01 13.20 -17.48
C GLU A 115 15.55 13.48 -17.89
N ASN A 116 15.22 14.76 -18.03
CA ASN A 116 13.90 15.26 -18.45
C ASN A 116 13.78 15.29 -19.96
#